data_AF-A0A143X8I8-F1
#
_entry.id   AF-A0A143X8I8-F1
#
_cell.length_a   1.000
_cell.length_b   1.000
_cell.length_c   1.000
_cell.angle_alpha   90.00
_cell.angle_beta   90.00
_cell.angle_gamma   90.00
#
_symmetry.space_group_name_H-M   'P 1'
#
loop_
_entity.id
_entity.type
_entity.pdbx_description
1 polymer ?
#
loop_
_entity_poly.entity_id
_entity_poly.type
_entity_poly.pdbx_seq_one_letter_code
_entity_poly.pdbx_strand_id
1 'polypeptide(L)'
;MRKRDAIAWAALCAAPLIALAVALSVLPDTIALHSGPDGEPDRWGSKYEMLPAAPLLAAVNVMLAVFYWKADALFKAGLMHGVGSPEDGRKVLWAAGIITAVMNTGIALALACSASSPG
;
A
#
# COMPACT_ATOMS: atom_id res chain seq x y z
N MET A 1 -20.44 -6.46 -4.95
CA MET A 1 -19.60 -5.25 -5.10
C MET A 1 -20.25 -4.36 -6.16
N ARG A 2 -20.47 -3.07 -5.89
CA ARG A 2 -20.99 -2.15 -6.91
C ARG A 2 -19.85 -1.68 -7.82
N LYS A 3 -20.18 -1.21 -9.03
CA LYS A 3 -19.19 -0.70 -10.01
C LYS A 3 -18.26 0.36 -9.42
N ARG A 4 -18.80 1.32 -8.66
CA ARG A 4 -18.01 2.37 -7.99
C ARG A 4 -17.00 1.80 -6.99
N ASP A 5 -17.41 0.80 -6.22
CA ASP A 5 -16.55 0.16 -5.22
C ASP A 5 -15.43 -0.60 -5.93
N ALA A 6 -15.73 -1.27 -7.06
CA ALA A 6 -14.74 -1.97 -7.88
C ALA A 6 -13.68 -1.03 -8.47
N ILE A 7 -14.10 0.12 -9.02
CA ILE A 7 -13.18 1.14 -9.55
C ILE A 7 -12.26 1.64 -8.44
N ALA A 8 -12.82 1.93 -7.27
CA ALA A 8 -12.06 2.49 -6.18
C ALA A 8 -11.08 1.46 -5.57
N TRP A 9 -11.47 0.19 -5.48
CA TRP A 9 -10.55 -0.90 -5.14
C TRP A 9 -9.46 -1.12 -6.21
N ALA A 10 -9.80 -1.02 -7.50
CA ALA A 10 -8.80 -1.09 -8.56
C ALA A 10 -7.75 0.02 -8.42
N ALA A 11 -8.18 1.24 -8.06
CA ALA A 11 -7.27 2.34 -7.77
C ALA A 11 -6.37 2.04 -6.56
N LEU A 12 -6.92 1.52 -5.46
CA LEU A 12 -6.13 1.13 -4.28
C LEU A 12 -5.11 0.01 -4.59
N CYS A 13 -5.50 -0.98 -5.40
CA CYS A 13 -4.60 -2.06 -5.82
C CYS A 13 -3.49 -1.56 -6.76
N ALA A 14 -3.79 -0.59 -7.62
CA ALA A 14 -2.81 -0.02 -8.54
C ALA A 14 -1.86 0.98 -7.86
N ALA A 15 -2.28 1.64 -6.78
CA ALA A 15 -1.51 2.70 -6.13
C ALA A 15 -0.07 2.31 -5.76
N PRO A 16 0.21 1.12 -5.17
CA PRO A 16 1.58 0.68 -4.90
C PRO A 16 2.46 0.59 -6.13
N LEU A 17 1.91 0.05 -7.23
CA LEU A 17 2.63 -0.13 -8.48
C LEU A 17 2.90 1.21 -9.17
N ILE A 18 1.93 2.13 -9.15
CA ILE A 18 2.09 3.48 -9.70
C ILE A 18 3.15 4.25 -8.90
N ALA A 19 3.10 4.20 -7.57
CA ALA A 19 4.08 4.86 -6.71
C ALA A 19 5.50 4.31 -6.95
N LEU A 20 5.66 3.00 -7.10
CA LEU A 20 6.94 2.39 -7.47
C LEU A 20 7.43 2.85 -8.85
N ALA A 21 6.55 2.86 -9.86
CA ALA A 21 6.91 3.31 -11.20
C ALA A 21 7.39 4.76 -11.20
N VAL A 22 6.71 5.64 -10.46
CA VAL A 22 7.14 7.04 -10.26
C VAL A 22 8.48 7.07 -9.54
N ALA A 23 8.64 6.36 -8.41
CA ALA A 23 9.88 6.31 -7.64
C ALA A 23 11.07 5.86 -8.51
N LEU A 24 10.93 4.79 -9.29
CA LEU A 24 11.99 4.30 -10.17
C LEU A 24 12.37 5.30 -11.28
N SER A 25 11.43 6.13 -11.72
CA SER A 25 11.65 7.14 -12.77
C SER A 25 12.40 8.38 -12.28
N VAL A 26 12.33 8.70 -10.98
CA VAL A 26 12.91 9.93 -10.42
C VAL A 26 14.10 9.68 -9.49
N LEU A 27 14.18 8.51 -8.85
CA LEU A 27 15.23 8.22 -7.88
C LEU A 27 16.59 7.94 -8.56
N PRO A 28 17.71 8.32 -7.92
CA PRO A 28 19.04 7.92 -8.35
C PRO A 28 19.22 6.41 -8.22
N ASP A 29 20.24 5.86 -8.88
CA ASP A 29 20.48 4.41 -8.87
C ASP A 29 20.81 3.87 -7.47
N THR A 30 21.37 4.71 -6.59
CA THR A 30 21.66 4.39 -5.19
C THR A 30 20.85 5.29 -4.26
N ILE A 31 20.09 4.68 -3.35
CA ILE A 31 19.23 5.37 -2.38
C ILE A 31 19.48 4.86 -0.96
N ALA A 32 19.13 5.67 0.03
CA ALA A 32 19.01 5.23 1.42
C ALA A 32 17.83 4.26 1.52
N LEU A 33 18.11 2.99 1.84
CA LEU A 33 17.09 1.94 2.00
C LEU A 33 16.67 1.76 3.46
N HIS A 34 17.50 2.22 4.38
CA HIS A 34 17.22 2.22 5.80
C HIS A 34 17.84 3.48 6.43
N SER A 35 17.18 3.98 7.47
CA SER A 35 17.62 5.13 8.25
C SER A 35 17.68 4.71 9.70
N GLY A 36 18.76 5.09 10.38
CA GLY A 36 18.98 4.83 11.79
C GLY A 36 18.02 5.63 12.68
N PRO A 37 18.05 5.38 14.01
CA PRO A 37 17.24 6.13 14.98
C PRO A 37 17.56 7.63 15.04
N ASP A 38 18.74 8.02 14.57
CA ASP A 38 19.20 9.40 14.39
C ASP A 38 18.65 10.08 13.11
N GLY A 39 17.97 9.30 12.26
CA GLY A 39 17.42 9.77 10.99
C GLY A 39 18.43 9.73 9.83
N GLU A 40 19.68 9.35 10.08
CA GLU A 40 20.73 9.27 9.07
C GLU A 40 20.66 7.93 8.31
N PRO A 41 20.99 7.90 7.00
CA PRO A 41 21.10 6.66 6.25
C PRO A 41 22.19 5.73 6.83
N ASP A 42 21.79 4.58 7.36
CA ASP A 42 22.70 3.53 7.82
C ASP A 42 22.88 2.39 6.80
N ARG A 43 22.01 2.34 5.76
CA ARG A 43 22.12 1.42 4.63
C ARG A 43 21.76 2.07 3.30
N TRP A 44 22.71 2.02 2.37
CA TRP A 44 22.52 2.40 0.97
C TRP A 44 22.39 1.16 0.08
N GLY A 45 21.60 1.26 -0.98
CA GLY A 45 21.45 0.19 -1.95
C GLY A 45 20.77 0.64 -3.23
N SER A 46 20.44 -0.31 -4.10
CA SER A 46 19.87 0.02 -5.40
C SER A 46 18.39 0.37 -5.30
N LYS A 47 17.92 1.37 -6.06
CA LYS A 47 16.47 1.67 -6.16
C LYS A 47 15.64 0.47 -6.64
N TYR A 48 16.26 -0.47 -7.36
CA TYR A 48 15.58 -1.68 -7.84
C TYR A 48 15.30 -2.70 -6.73
N GLU A 49 15.91 -2.57 -5.55
CA GLU A 49 15.58 -3.39 -4.38
C GLU A 49 14.14 -3.14 -3.88
N MET A 50 13.49 -2.07 -4.34
CA MET A 50 12.07 -1.78 -4.07
C MET A 50 11.10 -2.61 -4.93
N LEU A 51 11.58 -3.25 -6.02
CA LEU A 51 10.73 -4.01 -6.95
C LEU A 51 9.86 -5.08 -6.29
N PRO A 52 10.32 -5.85 -5.28
CA PRO A 52 9.49 -6.86 -4.63
C PRO A 52 8.41 -6.28 -3.70
N ALA A 53 8.65 -5.08 -3.14
CA ALA A 53 7.78 -4.51 -2.11
C ALA A 53 6.42 -4.06 -2.67
N ALA A 54 6.41 -3.40 -3.84
CA ALA A 54 5.17 -2.86 -4.38
C ALA A 54 4.17 -3.94 -4.86
N PRO A 55 4.58 -5.02 -5.56
CA PRO A 55 3.68 -6.14 -5.88
C PRO A 55 3.14 -6.83 -4.63
N LEU A 56 3.95 -6.96 -3.56
CA LEU A 56 3.50 -7.52 -2.29
C LEU A 56 2.40 -6.65 -1.67
N LEU A 57 2.60 -5.33 -1.62
CA LEU A 57 1.59 -4.38 -1.11
C LEU A 57 0.34 -4.33 -1.99
N ALA A 58 0.49 -4.40 -3.31
CA ALA A 58 -0.64 -4.51 -4.23
C ALA A 58 -1.43 -5.80 -3.99
N ALA A 59 -0.74 -6.94 -3.76
CA ALA A 59 -1.38 -8.21 -3.44
C ALA A 59 -2.19 -8.15 -2.13
N VAL A 60 -1.70 -7.42 -1.11
CA VAL A 60 -2.47 -7.16 0.12
C VAL A 60 -3.77 -6.41 -0.20
N ASN A 61 -3.71 -5.35 -1.01
CA ASN A 61 -4.92 -4.62 -1.40
C ASN A 61 -5.87 -5.47 -2.26
N VAL A 62 -5.36 -6.33 -3.13
CA VAL A 62 -6.17 -7.31 -3.88
C VAL A 62 -6.85 -8.28 -2.92
N MET A 63 -6.14 -8.79 -1.92
CA MET A 63 -6.72 -9.67 -0.89
C MET A 63 -7.86 -8.96 -0.14
N LEU A 64 -7.65 -7.71 0.27
CA LEU A 64 -8.67 -6.89 0.93
C LEU A 64 -9.89 -6.64 0.01
N ALA A 65 -9.66 -6.40 -1.28
CA ALA A 65 -10.74 -6.25 -2.27
C ALA A 65 -11.57 -7.53 -2.44
N VAL A 66 -10.91 -8.70 -2.42
CA VAL A 66 -11.59 -10.01 -2.43
C VAL A 66 -12.41 -10.20 -1.17
N PHE A 67 -11.85 -9.88 0.01
CA PHE A 67 -12.61 -9.93 1.27
C PHE A 67 -13.79 -8.96 1.27
N TYR A 68 -13.62 -7.77 0.68
CA TYR A 68 -14.68 -6.79 0.53
C TYR A 68 -15.81 -7.32 -0.35
N TRP A 69 -15.46 -7.95 -1.47
CA TRP A 69 -16.42 -8.59 -2.37
C TRP A 69 -17.16 -9.75 -1.70
N LYS A 70 -16.46 -10.52 -0.86
CA LYS A 70 -16.99 -11.70 -0.16
C LYS A 70 -17.46 -11.42 1.27
N ALA A 71 -17.61 -10.16 1.66
CA ALA A 71 -17.91 -9.77 3.04
C ALA A 71 -19.15 -10.49 3.61
N ASP A 72 -20.23 -10.65 2.84
CA ASP A 72 -21.43 -11.34 3.30
C ASP A 72 -21.18 -12.84 3.57
N ALA A 73 -20.35 -13.48 2.74
CA ALA A 73 -19.98 -14.88 2.92
C ALA A 73 -19.05 -15.06 4.12
N LEU A 74 -18.08 -14.15 4.31
CA LEU A 74 -17.17 -14.15 5.46
C LEU A 74 -17.93 -13.89 6.78
N PHE A 75 -18.90 -12.98 6.76
CA PHE A 75 -19.77 -12.70 7.89
C PHE A 75 -20.63 -13.92 8.24
N LYS A 76 -21.26 -14.55 7.23
CA LYS A 76 -22.05 -15.79 7.43
C LYS A 76 -21.21 -16.96 7.94
N ALA A 77 -19.94 -17.04 7.53
CA ALA A 77 -18.99 -18.04 8.01
C ALA A 77 -18.44 -17.75 9.42
N GLY A 78 -18.79 -16.63 10.05
CA GLY A 78 -18.28 -16.23 11.36
C GLY A 78 -16.83 -15.75 11.35
N LEU A 79 -16.24 -15.50 10.18
CA LEU A 79 -14.84 -15.05 10.02
C LEU A 79 -14.67 -13.55 10.24
N MET A 80 -15.76 -12.79 10.23
CA MET A 80 -15.77 -11.36 10.58
C MET A 80 -16.35 -11.17 11.97
N HIS A 81 -15.58 -11.52 13.00
CA HIS A 81 -15.96 -11.25 14.38
C HIS A 81 -15.70 -9.78 14.75
N GLY A 82 -16.49 -9.23 15.67
CA GLY A 82 -16.33 -7.84 16.15
C GLY A 82 -16.99 -6.76 15.28
N VAL A 83 -17.72 -7.14 14.22
CA VAL A 83 -18.55 -6.23 13.41
C VAL A 83 -20.02 -6.64 13.51
N GLY A 84 -20.93 -5.67 13.58
CA GLY A 84 -22.37 -5.94 13.74
C GLY A 84 -23.07 -6.35 12.44
N SER A 85 -22.47 -6.04 11.28
CA SER A 85 -23.03 -6.31 9.97
C SER A 85 -21.94 -6.50 8.91
N PRO A 86 -22.26 -7.13 7.75
CA PRO A 86 -21.36 -7.16 6.60
C PRO A 86 -20.97 -5.76 6.09
N GLU A 87 -21.83 -4.76 6.29
CA GLU A 87 -21.56 -3.38 5.90
C GLU A 87 -20.47 -2.75 6.77
N ASP A 88 -20.49 -3.02 8.09
CA ASP A 88 -19.44 -2.53 8.98
C ASP A 88 -18.10 -3.22 8.70
N GLY A 89 -18.13 -4.53 8.41
CA GLY A 89 -16.94 -5.24 7.91
C GLY A 89 -16.36 -4.61 6.63
N ARG A 90 -17.23 -4.20 5.70
CA ARG A 90 -16.82 -3.48 4.49
C ARG A 90 -16.20 -2.11 4.79
N LYS A 91 -16.66 -1.38 5.80
CA LYS A 91 -16.06 -0.10 6.23
C LYS A 91 -14.65 -0.32 6.80
N VAL A 92 -14.47 -1.34 7.63
CA VAL A 92 -13.16 -1.71 8.20
C VAL A 92 -12.17 -2.08 7.10
N LEU A 93 -12.58 -2.92 6.15
CA LEU A 93 -11.74 -3.30 5.00
C LEU A 93 -11.37 -2.08 4.14
N TRP A 94 -12.30 -1.16 3.95
CA TRP A 94 -12.04 0.11 3.27
C TRP A 94 -10.97 0.95 3.98
N ALA A 95 -11.12 1.13 5.29
CA ALA A 95 -10.17 1.88 6.10
C ALA A 95 -8.76 1.25 6.02
N ALA A 96 -8.68 -0.09 6.11
CA ALA A 96 -7.41 -0.81 5.96
C ALA A 96 -6.76 -0.57 4.59
N GLY A 97 -7.52 -0.67 3.49
CA GLY A 97 -7.00 -0.40 2.14
C GLY A 97 -6.50 1.03 1.97
N ILE A 98 -7.18 2.02 2.55
CA ILE A 98 -6.73 3.43 2.56
C ILE A 98 -5.42 3.57 3.34
N ILE A 99 -5.32 2.96 4.53
CA ILE A 99 -4.09 3.01 5.35
C ILE A 99 -2.91 2.44 4.57
N THR A 100 -3.08 1.28 3.92
CA THR A 100 -2.04 0.69 3.07
C THR A 100 -1.62 1.62 1.93
N ALA A 101 -2.58 2.27 1.26
CA ALA A 101 -2.30 3.22 0.19
C ALA A 101 -1.57 4.48 0.69
N VAL A 102 -1.96 5.03 1.84
CA VAL A 102 -1.32 6.19 2.46
C VAL A 102 0.11 5.87 2.87
N MET A 103 0.33 4.73 3.55
CA MET A 103 1.66 4.29 3.96
C MET A 103 2.58 4.15 2.74
N ASN A 104 2.12 3.49 1.68
CA ASN A 104 2.92 3.31 0.47
C ASN A 104 3.24 4.65 -0.22
N THR A 105 2.26 5.54 -0.35
CA THR A 105 2.46 6.86 -0.97
C THR A 105 3.40 7.73 -0.14
N GLY A 106 3.29 7.65 1.20
CA GLY A 106 4.17 8.35 2.13
C GLY A 106 5.62 7.89 2.03
N ILE A 107 5.86 6.58 1.93
CA ILE A 107 7.21 6.02 1.72
C ILE A 107 7.80 6.50 0.40
N ALA A 108 7.03 6.43 -0.70
CA ALA A 108 7.50 6.88 -2.00
C ALA A 108 7.83 8.39 -2.01
N LEU A 109 7.01 9.21 -1.33
CA LEU A 109 7.26 10.64 -1.20
C LEU A 109 8.49 10.95 -0.35
N ALA A 110 8.66 10.27 0.79
CA ALA A 110 9.81 10.45 1.67
C ALA A 110 11.13 10.15 0.93
N LEU A 111 11.18 9.03 0.19
CA LEU A 111 12.35 8.67 -0.61
C LEU A 111 12.64 9.68 -1.72
N ALA A 112 11.60 10.20 -2.39
CA ALA A 112 11.77 11.22 -3.41
C ALA A 112 12.31 12.54 -2.82
N CYS A 113 11.82 12.97 -1.65
CA CYS A 113 12.32 14.15 -0.96
C CYS A 113 13.78 13.98 -0.50
N SER A 114 14.14 12.82 0.05
CA SER A 114 15.52 12.53 0.47
C SER A 114 16.50 12.53 -0.71
N ALA A 115 16.07 12.11 -1.90
CA ALA A 115 16.89 12.17 -3.11
C ALA A 115 17.11 13.60 -3.65
N SER A 116 16.29 14.57 -3.23
CA SER A 116 16.35 15.96 -3.70
C SER A 116 17.16 16.90 -2.81
N SER A 117 17.62 16.44 -1.64
CA SER A 117 18.49 17.22 -0.76
C SER A 117 19.94 17.10 -1.24
N PRO A 118 20.61 18.19 -1.66
CA PRO A 118 22.05 18.15 -1.89
C PRO A 118 22.75 17.96 -0.54
N GLY A 119 23.51 16.88 -0.42
CA GLY A 119 24.53 16.73 0.62
C GLY A 119 25.73 17.63 0.34
#